data_AF-A0A3N5NVH6-F1
#
_entry.id   AF-A0A3N5NVH6-F1
#
_cell.length_a   1.000
_cell.length_b   1.000
_cell.length_c   1.000
_cell.angle_alpha   90.00
_cell.angle_beta   90.00
_cell.angle_gamma   90.00
#
_symmetry.space_group_name_H-M   'P 1'
#
loop_
_entity.id
_entity.type
_entity.pdbx_description
1 polymer ?
#
loop_
_entity_poly.entity_id
_entity_poly.type
_entity_poly.pdbx_seq_one_letter_code
_entity_poly.pdbx_strand_id
1 'polypeptide(L)'
;MSSAHDRQRAAIAVVLNNNEEWVRRALEEIRKLDLRWEGIAEKLRLYVYSKIGRQPGHHNVWGGVIQTAKRLELIFPLNRFEPMELPWSNARESRVYRRSLTDFPLPVLHPGMAEAAGTGPANKTCGDCGNNLKGQCWIYRQRVSAWGPHLQPDYPSCFFFREPKNDQ
;
A
#
# COMPACT_ATOMS: atom_id res chain seq x y z
N MET A 1 -4.96 24.74 4.97
CA MET A 1 -6.04 23.92 5.54
C MET A 1 -5.87 22.50 5.04
N SER A 2 -5.88 21.49 5.92
CA SER A 2 -5.78 20.08 5.52
C SER A 2 -7.04 19.66 4.75
N SER A 3 -6.88 18.94 3.63
CA SER A 3 -8.03 18.50 2.82
C SER A 3 -8.86 17.48 3.59
N ALA A 4 -10.16 17.33 3.24
CA ALA A 4 -11.01 16.33 3.86
C ALA A 4 -10.43 14.89 3.72
N HIS A 5 -9.75 14.64 2.61
CA HIS A 5 -9.10 13.37 2.32
C HIS A 5 -7.87 13.11 3.21
N ASP A 6 -7.09 14.15 3.53
CA ASP A 6 -5.95 14.00 4.45
C ASP A 6 -6.43 13.68 5.87
N ARG A 7 -7.51 14.33 6.33
CA ARG A 7 -8.13 14.02 7.62
C ARG A 7 -8.63 12.58 7.68
N GLN A 8 -9.23 12.08 6.60
CA GLN A 8 -9.69 10.70 6.51
C GLN A 8 -8.51 9.72 6.57
N ARG A 9 -7.42 9.99 5.85
CA ARG A 9 -6.19 9.17 5.89
C ARG A 9 -5.58 9.14 7.29
N ALA A 10 -5.49 10.28 7.96
CA ALA A 10 -4.97 10.38 9.32
C ALA A 10 -5.84 9.57 10.31
N ALA A 11 -7.16 9.68 10.21
CA ALA A 11 -8.08 8.91 11.04
C ALA A 11 -7.93 7.38 10.83
N ILE A 12 -7.78 6.94 9.58
CA ILE A 12 -7.53 5.51 9.26
C ILE A 12 -6.19 5.05 9.84
N ALA A 13 -5.14 5.88 9.74
CA ALA A 13 -3.82 5.54 10.28
C ALA A 13 -3.86 5.28 11.79
N VAL A 14 -4.55 6.13 12.56
CA VAL A 14 -4.74 5.94 14.01
C VAL A 14 -5.49 4.64 14.32
N VAL A 15 -6.57 4.36 13.57
CA VAL A 15 -7.35 3.13 13.75
C VAL A 15 -6.51 1.88 13.47
N LEU A 16 -5.66 1.92 12.44
CA LEU A 16 -4.77 0.81 12.11
C LEU A 16 -3.69 0.62 13.17
N ASN A 17 -3.11 1.70 13.69
CA ASN A 17 -2.12 1.65 14.77
C ASN A 17 -2.69 0.98 16.04
N ASN A 18 -3.91 1.36 16.43
CA ASN A 18 -4.58 0.76 17.59
C ASN A 18 -4.96 -0.72 17.39
N ASN A 19 -4.91 -1.22 16.15
CA ASN A 19 -5.24 -2.60 15.80
C ASN A 19 -4.06 -3.33 15.13
N GLU A 20 -2.82 -2.86 15.33
CA GLU A 20 -1.63 -3.31 14.60
C GLU A 20 -1.47 -4.83 14.62
N GLU A 21 -1.53 -5.44 15.82
CA GLU A 21 -1.38 -6.89 15.97
C GLU A 21 -2.48 -7.68 15.23
N TRP A 22 -3.70 -7.15 15.20
CA TRP A 22 -4.79 -7.77 14.45
C TRP A 22 -4.58 -7.65 12.94
N VAL A 23 -4.16 -6.46 12.47
CA VAL A 23 -3.84 -6.19 11.06
C VAL A 23 -2.71 -7.09 10.57
N ARG A 24 -1.63 -7.23 11.35
CA ARG A 24 -0.50 -8.11 11.05
C ARG A 24 -0.96 -9.55 10.85
N ARG A 25 -1.71 -10.10 11.81
CA ARG A 25 -2.27 -11.46 11.72
C ARG A 25 -3.22 -11.61 10.52
N ALA A 26 -4.04 -10.60 10.22
CA ALA A 26 -4.93 -10.62 9.06
C ALA A 26 -4.14 -10.71 7.74
N LEU A 27 -3.07 -9.94 7.60
CA LEU A 27 -2.20 -9.99 6.41
C LEU A 27 -1.48 -11.33 6.28
N GLU A 28 -1.05 -11.94 7.39
CA GLU A 28 -0.46 -13.29 7.40
C GLU A 28 -1.45 -14.35 6.90
N GLU A 29 -2.71 -14.30 7.34
CA GLU A 29 -3.74 -15.23 6.87
C GLU A 29 -4.07 -15.01 5.39
N ILE A 30 -4.11 -13.77 4.91
CA ILE A 30 -4.29 -13.45 3.48
C ILE A 30 -3.14 -14.03 2.65
N ARG A 31 -1.90 -13.99 3.17
CA ARG A 31 -0.74 -14.54 2.47
C ARG A 31 -0.84 -16.05 2.27
N LYS A 32 -1.41 -16.76 3.24
CA LYS A 32 -1.61 -18.23 3.25
C LYS A 32 -2.75 -18.71 2.34
N LEU A 33 -3.52 -17.80 1.73
CA LEU A 33 -4.56 -18.19 0.78
C LEU A 33 -3.97 -18.95 -0.41
N ASP A 34 -4.78 -19.87 -0.94
CA ASP A 34 -4.49 -20.52 -2.21
C ASP A 34 -4.24 -19.45 -3.29
N LEU A 35 -3.21 -19.65 -4.12
CA LEU A 35 -2.85 -18.73 -5.20
C LEU A 35 -3.96 -18.61 -6.27
N ARG A 36 -4.85 -19.60 -6.34
CA ARG A 36 -6.05 -19.61 -7.18
C ARG A 36 -7.26 -18.98 -6.51
N TRP A 37 -7.12 -18.49 -5.27
CA TRP A 37 -8.21 -17.86 -4.56
C TRP A 37 -8.70 -16.62 -5.31
N GLU A 38 -10.01 -16.58 -5.52
CA GLU A 38 -10.75 -15.45 -6.03
C GLU A 38 -12.00 -15.21 -5.17
N GLY A 39 -12.27 -13.94 -4.87
CA GLY A 39 -13.48 -13.59 -4.15
C GLY A 39 -13.56 -12.12 -3.80
N ILE A 40 -14.73 -11.72 -3.30
CA ILE A 40 -14.96 -10.36 -2.80
C ILE A 40 -14.31 -10.13 -1.44
N ALA A 41 -14.13 -8.86 -1.08
CA ALA A 41 -13.58 -8.48 0.23
C ALA A 41 -14.38 -9.04 1.41
N GLU A 42 -15.69 -9.26 1.26
CA GLU A 42 -16.53 -9.87 2.31
C GLU A 42 -16.15 -11.33 2.59
N LYS A 43 -15.96 -12.15 1.54
CA LYS A 43 -15.50 -13.54 1.68
C LYS A 43 -14.13 -13.60 2.34
N LEU A 44 -13.24 -12.69 1.94
CA LEU A 44 -11.91 -12.57 2.53
C LEU A 44 -11.99 -12.20 4.03
N ARG A 45 -12.92 -11.32 4.42
CA ARG A 45 -13.16 -10.95 5.81
C ARG A 45 -13.61 -12.15 6.63
N LEU A 46 -14.58 -12.91 6.12
CA LEU A 46 -15.08 -14.12 6.77
C LEU A 46 -13.99 -15.18 6.91
N TYR A 47 -13.17 -15.38 5.88
CA TYR A 47 -12.00 -16.25 5.93
C TYR A 47 -11.05 -15.83 7.06
N VAL A 48 -10.59 -14.57 7.07
CA VAL A 48 -9.68 -14.06 8.11
C VAL A 48 -10.28 -14.21 9.50
N TYR A 49 -11.58 -13.93 9.66
CA TYR A 49 -12.28 -14.10 10.93
C TYR A 49 -12.29 -15.56 11.39
N SER A 50 -12.53 -16.51 10.48
CA SER A 50 -12.50 -17.94 10.81
C SER A 50 -11.11 -18.44 11.24
N LYS A 51 -10.03 -17.74 10.84
CA LYS A 51 -8.65 -18.09 11.22
C LYS A 51 -8.17 -17.40 12.49
N ILE A 52 -8.53 -16.13 12.70
CA ILE A 52 -8.06 -15.33 13.84
C ILE A 52 -8.97 -15.51 15.06
N GLY A 53 -10.25 -15.83 14.87
CA GLY A 53 -11.23 -16.08 15.93
C GLY A 53 -11.77 -14.82 16.64
N ARG A 54 -11.32 -13.61 16.26
CA ARG A 54 -11.78 -12.34 16.82
C ARG A 54 -11.96 -11.25 15.76
N GLN A 55 -12.97 -10.40 15.96
CA GLN A 55 -13.15 -9.18 15.16
C GLN A 55 -12.14 -8.10 15.58
N PRO A 56 -11.76 -7.17 14.68
CA PRO A 56 -10.97 -6.01 15.07
C PRO A 56 -11.77 -5.11 16.02
N GLY A 57 -11.08 -4.33 16.85
CA GLY A 57 -11.73 -3.41 17.79
C GLY A 57 -12.51 -2.28 17.10
N HIS A 58 -12.28 -2.06 15.79
CA HIS A 58 -12.95 -1.04 15.01
C HIS A 58 -13.29 -1.54 13.60
N HIS A 59 -14.52 -1.30 13.12
CA HIS A 59 -15.00 -1.80 11.83
C HIS A 59 -14.18 -1.30 10.62
N ASN A 60 -13.73 -0.04 10.65
CA ASN A 60 -12.87 0.55 9.60
C ASN A 60 -11.50 -0.12 9.43
N VAL A 61 -11.05 -0.94 10.38
CA VAL A 61 -9.79 -1.69 10.24
C VAL A 61 -9.80 -2.57 8.99
N TRP A 62 -10.95 -3.14 8.65
CA TRP A 62 -11.08 -4.00 7.48
C TRP A 62 -10.73 -3.28 6.17
N GLY A 63 -11.20 -2.04 6.00
CA GLY A 63 -10.87 -1.23 4.83
C GLY A 63 -9.37 -0.98 4.71
N GLY A 64 -8.69 -0.72 5.83
CA GLY A 64 -7.25 -0.54 5.86
C GLY A 64 -6.46 -1.83 5.63
N VAL A 65 -6.96 -2.99 6.06
CA VAL A 65 -6.38 -4.30 5.71
C VAL A 65 -6.41 -4.53 4.20
N ILE A 66 -7.56 -4.31 3.54
CA ILE A 66 -7.67 -4.46 2.08
C ILE A 66 -6.73 -3.51 1.35
N GLN A 67 -6.68 -2.24 1.76
CA GLN A 67 -5.76 -1.27 1.15
C GLN A 67 -4.30 -1.67 1.33
N THR A 68 -3.92 -2.15 2.52
CA THR A 68 -2.56 -2.62 2.81
C THR A 68 -2.22 -3.88 2.03
N ALA A 69 -3.12 -4.85 1.95
CA ALA A 69 -2.93 -6.08 1.17
C ALA A 69 -2.75 -5.79 -0.33
N LYS A 70 -3.50 -4.83 -0.89
CA LYS A 70 -3.30 -4.37 -2.28
C LYS A 70 -1.93 -3.71 -2.47
N ARG A 71 -1.53 -2.81 -1.56
CA ARG A 71 -0.25 -2.10 -1.62
C ARG A 71 0.94 -3.05 -1.52
N LEU A 72 0.80 -4.12 -0.73
CA LEU A 72 1.77 -5.20 -0.59
C LEU A 72 1.65 -6.25 -1.69
N GLU A 73 0.81 -6.02 -2.70
CA GLU A 73 0.57 -6.94 -3.82
C GLU A 73 0.14 -8.34 -3.37
N LEU A 74 -0.46 -8.49 -2.19
CA LEU A 74 -0.98 -9.78 -1.74
C LEU A 74 -2.22 -10.16 -2.54
N ILE A 75 -3.05 -9.17 -2.87
CA ILE A 75 -4.27 -9.34 -3.66
C ILE A 75 -4.34 -8.26 -4.75
N PHE A 76 -4.90 -8.63 -5.90
CA PHE A 76 -5.17 -7.69 -6.99
C PHE A 76 -6.65 -7.59 -7.28
N PRO A 77 -7.17 -6.36 -7.52
CA PRO A 77 -8.53 -6.18 -7.97
C PRO A 77 -8.70 -6.69 -9.40
N LEU A 78 -9.72 -7.49 -9.65
CA LEU A 78 -10.16 -7.87 -10.99
C LEU A 78 -11.20 -6.86 -11.50
N ASN A 79 -11.36 -6.79 -12.82
CA ASN A 79 -12.37 -5.93 -13.46
C ASN A 79 -13.75 -6.60 -13.52
N ARG A 80 -14.21 -7.15 -12.39
CA ARG A 80 -15.54 -7.73 -12.25
C ARG A 80 -16.06 -7.52 -10.83
N PHE A 81 -17.38 -7.58 -10.70
CA PHE A 81 -18.10 -7.39 -9.46
C PHE A 81 -18.96 -8.62 -9.19
N GLU A 82 -19.13 -8.97 -7.92
CA GLU A 82 -20.02 -10.03 -7.47
C GLU A 82 -21.01 -9.44 -6.44
N PRO A 83 -22.25 -9.96 -6.39
CA PRO A 83 -23.20 -9.58 -5.36
C PRO A 83 -22.65 -9.95 -3.98
N MET A 84 -22.96 -9.14 -2.97
CA MET A 84 -22.61 -9.50 -1.60
C MET A 84 -23.53 -10.57 -1.05
N GLU A 85 -22.98 -11.41 -0.18
CA GLU A 85 -23.68 -12.56 0.37
C GLU A 85 -24.40 -12.19 1.67
N LEU A 86 -23.87 -11.22 2.43
CA LEU A 86 -24.44 -10.86 3.72
C LEU A 86 -25.57 -9.81 3.56
N PRO A 87 -26.76 -10.07 4.13
CA PRO A 87 -27.92 -9.20 3.96
C PRO A 87 -27.77 -7.82 4.63
N TRP A 88 -26.82 -7.65 5.55
CA TRP A 88 -26.55 -6.39 6.24
C TRP A 88 -25.50 -5.51 5.57
N SER A 89 -24.92 -5.94 4.43
CA SER A 89 -24.00 -5.10 3.69
C SER A 89 -24.79 -4.06 2.89
N ASN A 90 -24.54 -2.77 3.14
CA ASN A 90 -25.26 -1.69 2.45
C ASN A 90 -24.93 -1.58 0.95
N ALA A 91 -23.78 -2.12 0.52
CA ALA A 91 -23.48 -2.17 -0.89
C ALA A 91 -24.15 -3.40 -1.54
N ARG A 92 -24.56 -3.29 -2.80
CA ARG A 92 -25.22 -4.39 -3.53
C ARG A 92 -24.22 -5.34 -4.18
N GLU A 93 -23.04 -4.82 -4.49
CA GLU A 93 -21.99 -5.50 -5.25
C GLU A 93 -20.64 -5.10 -4.67
N SER A 94 -19.66 -5.99 -4.78
CA SER A 94 -18.28 -5.72 -4.38
C SER A 94 -17.31 -6.18 -5.45
N ARG A 95 -16.16 -5.51 -5.54
CA ARG A 95 -15.12 -5.88 -6.50
C ARG A 95 -14.53 -7.23 -6.13
N VAL A 96 -14.27 -8.06 -7.13
CA VAL A 96 -13.59 -9.33 -6.94
C VAL A 96 -12.08 -9.12 -6.89
N TYR A 97 -11.41 -9.85 -6.01
CA TYR A 97 -9.97 -9.87 -5.86
C TYR A 97 -9.42 -11.26 -6.15
N ARG A 98 -8.16 -11.33 -6.60
CA ARG A 98 -7.40 -12.57 -6.76
C ARG A 98 -6.14 -12.52 -5.91
N ARG A 99 -5.73 -13.66 -5.33
CA ARG A 99 -4.43 -13.81 -4.66
C ARG A 99 -3.28 -13.68 -5.67
N SER A 100 -2.26 -12.89 -5.34
CA SER A 100 -1.05 -12.77 -6.15
C SER A 100 -0.10 -13.95 -5.97
N LEU A 101 0.66 -14.27 -7.03
CA LEU A 101 1.77 -15.23 -6.99
C LEU A 101 3.05 -14.66 -6.38
N THR A 102 3.16 -13.34 -6.22
CA THR A 102 4.36 -12.71 -5.67
C THR A 102 4.40 -12.85 -4.15
N ASP A 103 5.22 -13.78 -3.66
CA ASP A 103 5.57 -13.89 -2.25
C ASP A 103 6.70 -12.91 -1.90
N PHE A 104 6.44 -11.61 -1.97
CA PHE A 104 7.38 -10.64 -1.42
C PHE A 104 7.46 -10.81 0.11
N PRO A 105 8.65 -10.86 0.73
CA PRO A 105 8.77 -10.82 2.18
C PRO A 105 8.07 -9.55 2.67
N LEU A 106 7.19 -9.68 3.68
CA LEU A 106 6.54 -8.51 4.24
C LEU A 106 7.64 -7.55 4.73
N PRO A 107 7.57 -6.25 4.42
CA PRO A 107 8.40 -5.30 5.14
C PRO A 107 8.06 -5.50 6.61
N VAL A 108 9.09 -5.80 7.42
CA VAL A 108 8.92 -5.87 8.87
C VAL A 108 8.31 -4.53 9.27
N LEU A 109 7.06 -4.56 9.75
CA LEU A 109 6.40 -3.38 10.30
C LEU A 109 7.18 -3.05 11.58
N HIS A 110 8.24 -2.28 11.43
CA HIS A 110 9.01 -1.80 12.57
C HIS A 110 8.11 -0.81 13.31
N PRO A 111 7.86 -1.04 14.62
CA PRO A 111 7.15 -0.06 15.44
C PRO A 111 8.02 1.20 15.52
N GLY A 112 7.74 2.19 14.67
CA GLY A 112 8.52 3.44 14.62
C GLY A 112 8.61 4.17 13.28
N MET A 113 8.13 3.62 12.15
CA MET A 113 8.25 4.31 10.85
C MET A 113 7.25 5.46 10.60
N ALA A 114 6.57 5.96 11.63
CA ALA A 114 5.69 7.13 11.50
C ALA A 114 6.44 8.49 11.48
N GLU A 115 7.76 8.54 11.73
CA GLU A 115 8.46 9.82 11.99
C GLU A 115 9.54 10.27 10.99
N ALA A 116 9.71 9.61 9.84
CA ALA A 116 10.73 10.02 8.86
C ALA A 116 10.18 10.87 7.70
N ALA A 117 9.46 11.95 8.01
CA ALA A 117 9.25 13.07 7.08
C ALA A 117 9.95 14.33 7.64
N GLY A 118 11.26 14.20 7.89
CA GLY A 118 12.11 15.30 8.32
C GLY A 118 12.50 16.18 7.13
N THR A 119 12.00 17.41 7.15
CA THR A 119 12.32 18.56 6.29
C THR A 119 13.80 18.90 6.25
N GLY A 120 14.36 19.09 5.06
CA GLY A 120 15.63 19.80 4.87
C GLY A 120 15.98 20.02 3.39
N PRO A 121 16.08 21.28 2.90
CA PRO A 121 16.56 21.53 1.54
C PRO A 121 18.08 21.38 1.49
N ALA A 122 18.56 20.22 1.07
CA ALA A 122 19.97 20.06 0.71
C ALA A 122 20.19 20.62 -0.70
N ASN A 123 20.66 21.86 -0.76
CA ASN A 123 21.07 22.53 -1.99
C ASN A 123 22.40 21.92 -2.47
N LYS A 124 22.36 20.71 -3.05
CA LYS A 124 23.49 20.11 -3.76
C LYS A 124 23.21 20.12 -5.25
N THR A 125 23.93 20.97 -5.96
CA THR A 125 24.02 20.94 -7.43
C THR A 125 24.54 19.58 -7.87
N CYS A 126 23.72 18.83 -8.61
CA CYS A 126 24.12 17.59 -9.26
C CYS A 126 25.08 17.95 -10.41
N GLY A 127 26.34 17.51 -10.34
CA GLY A 127 27.38 17.82 -11.33
C GLY A 127 27.23 17.11 -12.68
N ASP A 128 26.30 16.16 -12.81
CA ASP A 128 26.22 15.26 -13.98
C ASP A 128 25.04 15.55 -14.92
N CYS A 129 24.20 16.52 -14.62
CA CYS A 129 23.17 16.98 -15.56
C CYS A 129 23.55 18.38 -16.06
N GLY A 130 24.10 18.44 -17.28
CA GLY A 130 24.40 19.68 -18.01
C GLY A 130 23.17 20.51 -18.41
N ASN A 131 22.17 20.59 -17.54
CA ASN A 131 20.96 21.39 -17.73
C ASN A 131 20.78 22.34 -16.55
N ASN A 132 20.77 23.64 -16.87
CA ASN A 132 20.67 24.75 -15.94
C ASN A 132 19.21 24.98 -15.50
N LEU A 133 18.57 23.93 -14.98
CA LEU A 133 17.20 23.98 -14.47
C LEU A 133 17.24 23.99 -12.94
N LYS A 134 16.85 25.12 -12.34
CA LYS A 134 16.60 25.24 -10.90
C LYS A 134 15.39 24.38 -10.54
N GLY A 135 15.65 23.13 -10.13
CA GLY A 135 14.64 22.19 -9.64
C GLY A 135 15.29 21.13 -8.76
N GLN A 136 14.61 20.73 -7.69
CA GLN A 136 15.13 19.73 -6.74
C GLN A 136 15.26 18.36 -7.43
N CYS A 137 16.49 17.87 -7.56
CA CYS A 137 16.76 16.53 -8.10
C CYS A 137 16.78 15.52 -6.95
N TRP A 138 15.81 14.61 -6.93
CA TRP A 138 15.75 13.52 -5.97
C TRP A 138 16.32 12.25 -6.60
N ILE A 139 17.57 11.91 -6.30
CA ILE A 139 18.20 10.65 -6.72
C ILE A 139 17.88 9.58 -5.67
N TYR A 140 16.95 8.68 -5.98
CA TYR A 140 16.77 7.44 -5.22
C TYR A 140 17.87 6.45 -5.62
N ARG A 141 18.95 6.35 -4.83
CA ARG A 141 19.86 5.19 -4.93
C ARG A 141 19.21 4.01 -4.20
N GLN A 142 18.50 3.15 -4.94
CA GLN A 142 18.25 1.80 -4.45
C GLN A 142 19.60 1.06 -4.43
N ARG A 143 20.08 0.72 -3.23
CA ARG A 143 21.21 -0.18 -3.05
C ARG A 143 20.70 -1.61 -3.25
N VAL A 144 20.60 -2.04 -4.50
CA VAL A 144 20.26 -3.43 -4.82
C VAL A 144 21.55 -4.25 -4.67
N SER A 145 21.78 -4.80 -3.48
CA SER A 145 22.92 -5.68 -3.20
C SER A 145 22.42 -7.11 -3.00
N ALA A 146 21.92 -7.76 -4.06
CA ALA A 146 21.57 -9.19 -4.01
C ALA A 146 21.36 -9.88 -5.39
N TRP A 147 21.91 -9.35 -6.49
CA TRP A 147 21.76 -10.00 -7.81
C TRP A 147 23.12 -10.41 -8.37
N GLY A 148 23.26 -11.71 -8.65
CA GLY A 148 24.42 -12.29 -9.33
C GLY A 148 24.58 -11.77 -10.78
N PRO A 149 25.69 -12.10 -11.46
CA PRO A 149 26.26 -11.33 -12.56
C PRO A 149 25.55 -11.42 -13.92
N HIS A 150 24.27 -11.82 -13.99
CA HIS A 150 23.54 -11.85 -15.26
C HIS A 150 22.12 -11.31 -15.09
N LEU A 151 21.99 -10.00 -15.26
CA LEU A 151 20.88 -9.28 -15.90
C LEU A 151 21.18 -7.77 -15.75
N GLN A 152 21.55 -7.11 -16.85
CA GLN A 152 21.65 -5.65 -16.89
C GLN A 152 20.23 -5.05 -16.93
N PRO A 153 19.90 -4.06 -16.08
CA PRO A 153 18.77 -3.19 -16.30
C PRO A 153 19.23 -1.93 -17.02
N ASP A 154 19.13 -1.89 -18.34
CA ASP A 154 19.13 -0.62 -19.06
C ASP A 154 17.72 -0.06 -19.00
N TYR A 155 17.50 0.94 -18.13
CA TYR A 155 16.76 2.18 -18.41
C TYR A 155 16.71 3.03 -17.13
N PRO A 156 17.36 4.22 -17.08
CA PRO A 156 17.05 5.20 -16.07
C PRO A 156 15.71 5.87 -16.40
N SER A 157 14.67 5.60 -15.62
CA SER A 157 13.41 6.35 -15.69
C SER A 157 13.56 7.66 -14.89
N CYS A 158 13.79 8.77 -15.59
CA CYS A 158 13.72 10.11 -15.02
C CYS A 158 12.24 10.51 -14.88
N PHE A 159 11.73 10.60 -13.64
CA PHE A 159 10.42 11.19 -13.38
C PHE A 159 10.57 12.70 -13.19
N PHE A 160 10.08 13.48 -14.16
CA PHE A 160 9.98 14.93 -14.03
C PHE A 160 8.60 15.29 -13.46
N PHE A 161 8.57 15.85 -12.24
CA PHE A 161 7.39 16.54 -11.75
C PHE A 161 7.40 17.98 -12.26
N ARG A 162 6.38 18.33 -13.04
CA ARG A 162 6.13 19.71 -13.46
C ARG A 162 5.25 20.35 -12.38
N GLU A 163 5.77 21.33 -11.66
CA GLU A 163 4.93 22.12 -10.74
C GLU A 163 3.84 22.85 -11.54
N PRO A 164 2.59 22.88 -11.04
CA PRO A 164 1.54 23.67 -11.66
C PRO A 164 1.90 25.16 -11.56
N LYS A 165 1.84 25.87 -12.69
CA LYS A 165 1.95 27.33 -12.68
C LYS A 165 0.76 27.90 -11.91
N ASN A 166 1.05 28.68 -10.88
CA ASN A 166 0.07 29.60 -10.31
C ASN A 166 -0.09 30.74 -11.32
N ASP A 167 -1.22 30.77 -12.02
CA ASP A 167 -1.66 31.97 -12.72
C ASP A 167 -2.31 32.88 -11.67
N GLN A 168 -1.62 33.98 -11.35
CA GLN A 168 -2.20 35.16 -10.69
C GLN A 168 -2.81 36.07 -11.74
#